data_AF-A0A2V7TVK8-F1
#
_entry.id   AF-A0A2V7TVK8-F1
#
_cell.length_a   1.000
_cell.length_b   1.000
_cell.length_c   1.000
_cell.angle_alpha   90.00
_cell.angle_beta   90.00
_cell.angle_gamma   90.00
#
_symmetry.space_group_name_H-M   'P 1'
#
loop_
_entity.id
_entity.type
_entity.pdbx_description
1 polymer ?
#
loop_
_entity_poly.entity_id
_entity_poly.type
_entity_poly.pdbx_seq_one_letter_code
_entity_poly.pdbx_strand_id
1 'polypeptide(L)'
;MRRPGRPSRPGSPRRPWPPSPARRRCSCPGRAFAAARRAALARCRRPRRRCRASGNARAPPRGPSSRPASTRSGGPICDGAHRLFRRFDAGLAPWNPSSPMATGKSELKTIGKPERRVDSVKLATGRGTFVDDIALPGMLHARILHSPHAHARITRIDATQARAMPGVACVLTHHDVPRVAYTTAGQGWPEPSPYDAFMLDNKVRFVGDRVAVVAAEDPELAQRACDAIRVDYQPLPALLDPEKAMSSGAPVIHDEPDATGIKDPARNLAAEVTAHVGDVAKGLAEAEQILEQTYRVPYVQQSSIEPHITITWLDEDHRLMVRTSTQVPFHVRRIIAPLLGIPIRRIRVIKPRIGGGFGGKQEILIEDLCGLLTLRTGRPVRLEYTREEELTAARTRHPQIVTIKSGVKDGRFTAIEMRVLEN
;
A
#
# COMPACT_ATOMS: atom_id res chain seq x y z
N MET A 1 58.43 8.17 -1.73
CA MET A 1 57.80 9.02 -0.70
C MET A 1 56.75 8.20 0.05
N ARG A 2 56.90 8.08 1.37
CA ARG A 2 56.12 7.23 2.27
C ARG A 2 54.73 7.81 2.53
N ARG A 3 53.68 6.97 2.50
CA ARG A 3 52.36 7.30 3.05
C ARG A 3 52.40 7.17 4.58
N PRO A 4 51.90 8.15 5.37
CA PRO A 4 51.81 8.01 6.81
C PRO A 4 50.56 7.21 7.24
N GLY A 5 50.73 6.43 8.31
CA GLY A 5 49.74 5.52 8.87
C GLY A 5 48.67 6.17 9.74
N ARG A 6 47.62 5.37 10.01
CA ARG A 6 46.44 5.64 10.86
C ARG A 6 46.78 5.96 12.32
N PRO A 7 45.80 6.52 13.06
CA PRO A 7 45.57 6.13 14.45
C PRO A 7 44.30 5.27 14.58
N SER A 8 44.45 4.15 15.30
CA SER A 8 43.43 3.22 15.76
C SER A 8 42.59 3.82 16.90
N ARG A 9 41.26 3.63 16.86
CA ARG A 9 40.36 3.94 17.99
C ARG A 9 40.28 2.75 18.96
N PRO A 10 40.23 2.99 20.28
CA PRO A 10 40.18 1.93 21.30
C PRO A 10 38.80 1.28 21.37
N GLY A 11 38.81 -0.04 21.57
CA GLY A 11 37.61 -0.88 21.63
C GLY A 11 36.82 -0.71 22.92
N SER A 12 35.50 -0.68 22.78
CA SER A 12 34.55 -0.77 23.90
C SER A 12 34.39 -2.22 24.37
N PRO A 13 34.41 -2.50 25.69
CA PRO A 13 34.23 -3.85 26.20
C PRO A 13 32.79 -4.35 26.00
N ARG A 14 32.65 -5.52 25.38
CA ARG A 14 31.38 -6.25 25.24
C ARG A 14 30.96 -6.79 26.62
N ARG A 15 29.79 -6.37 27.11
CA ARG A 15 29.15 -7.01 28.26
C ARG A 15 28.49 -8.32 27.82
N PRO A 16 28.68 -9.45 28.54
CA PRO A 16 27.99 -10.69 28.27
C PRO A 16 26.52 -10.63 28.71
N TRP A 17 25.64 -11.25 27.93
CA TRP A 17 24.24 -11.50 28.28
C TRP A 17 24.14 -12.54 29.41
N PRO A 18 23.19 -12.41 30.35
CA PRO A 18 22.97 -13.43 31.37
C PRO A 18 22.28 -14.69 30.78
N PRO A 19 22.50 -15.88 31.36
CA PRO A 19 21.91 -17.13 30.87
C PRO A 19 20.43 -17.27 31.24
N SER A 20 19.66 -17.90 30.34
CA SER A 20 18.26 -18.29 30.54
C SER A 20 18.10 -19.31 31.67
N PRO A 21 17.05 -19.24 32.51
CA PRO A 21 16.76 -20.31 33.45
C PRO A 21 16.12 -21.52 32.75
N ALA A 22 16.56 -22.68 33.21
CA ALA A 22 16.21 -24.00 32.74
C ALA A 22 14.73 -24.39 32.97
N ARG A 23 14.29 -25.30 32.10
CA ARG A 23 13.04 -26.06 32.12
C ARG A 23 12.78 -26.69 33.50
N ARG A 24 11.56 -26.55 34.03
CA ARG A 24 10.98 -27.49 34.99
C ARG A 24 9.71 -28.09 34.40
N ARG A 25 9.64 -29.43 34.51
CA ARG A 25 8.56 -30.32 34.10
C ARG A 25 7.60 -30.56 35.27
N CYS A 26 6.35 -30.87 34.91
CA CYS A 26 5.30 -31.59 35.64
C CYS A 26 4.68 -30.84 36.84
N SER A 27 3.36 -30.91 37.13
CA SER A 27 2.34 -31.93 36.86
C SER A 27 0.93 -31.36 37.04
N CYS A 28 -0.03 -31.75 36.20
CA CYS A 28 -1.47 -31.63 36.48
C CYS A 28 -1.89 -32.67 37.54
N PRO A 29 -3.02 -32.43 38.25
CA PRO A 29 -4.20 -33.22 37.93
C PRO A 29 -5.56 -32.49 38.08
N GLY A 30 -6.52 -32.89 37.23
CA GLY A 30 -7.88 -33.22 37.68
C GLY A 30 -9.01 -32.19 37.55
N ARG A 31 -9.93 -32.46 36.59
CA ARG A 31 -11.42 -32.57 36.69
C ARG A 31 -12.21 -31.49 37.48
N ALA A 32 -13.44 -31.07 37.18
CA ALA A 32 -14.48 -31.23 36.16
C ALA A 32 -15.65 -30.28 36.58
N PHE A 33 -16.76 -30.25 35.81
CA PHE A 33 -18.03 -29.50 35.98
C PHE A 33 -18.05 -28.06 35.41
N ALA A 34 -19.08 -27.56 34.71
CA ALA A 34 -20.32 -28.09 34.14
C ALA A 34 -20.79 -27.07 33.06
N ALA A 35 -21.19 -27.53 31.87
CA ALA A 35 -22.56 -27.49 31.34
C ALA A 35 -23.21 -26.11 31.05
N ALA A 36 -23.43 -25.92 29.74
CA ALA A 36 -24.64 -25.43 29.07
C ALA A 36 -25.01 -23.93 29.10
N ARG A 37 -24.95 -23.32 27.91
CA ARG A 37 -26.14 -22.70 27.27
C ARG A 37 -26.00 -22.69 25.74
N ARG A 38 -26.96 -23.35 25.08
CA ARG A 38 -27.20 -23.35 23.62
C ARG A 38 -28.20 -22.23 23.27
N ALA A 39 -27.98 -21.57 22.13
CA ALA A 39 -28.97 -21.25 21.08
C ALA A 39 -28.29 -20.25 20.12
N ALA A 40 -27.88 -20.69 18.93
CA ALA A 40 -28.67 -20.75 17.70
C ALA A 40 -28.57 -19.46 16.88
N LEU A 41 -27.87 -19.53 15.74
CA LEU A 41 -28.37 -19.06 14.44
C LEU A 41 -27.56 -19.73 13.33
N ALA A 42 -28.29 -20.22 12.34
CA ALA A 42 -27.88 -21.27 11.43
C ALA A 42 -27.51 -20.71 10.04
N ARG A 43 -26.49 -21.36 9.45
CA ARG A 43 -26.40 -21.81 8.06
C ARG A 43 -26.67 -20.80 6.93
N CYS A 44 -25.59 -20.45 6.23
CA CYS A 44 -25.59 -20.39 4.76
C CYS A 44 -24.29 -21.02 4.22
N ARG A 45 -24.30 -22.34 3.97
CA ARG A 45 -23.27 -23.03 3.17
C ARG A 45 -23.85 -23.29 1.78
N ARG A 46 -23.26 -22.70 0.73
CA ARG A 46 -23.41 -23.17 -0.66
C ARG A 46 -22.13 -23.92 -1.07
N PRO A 47 -22.22 -25.11 -1.69
CA PRO A 47 -21.04 -25.89 -2.05
C PRO A 47 -20.36 -25.37 -3.32
N ARG A 48 -19.03 -25.39 -3.31
CA ARG A 48 -18.16 -25.14 -4.47
C ARG A 48 -18.46 -26.18 -5.57
N ARG A 49 -18.85 -25.73 -6.77
CA ARG A 49 -18.96 -26.60 -7.96
C ARG A 49 -17.55 -26.98 -8.44
N ARG A 50 -17.27 -28.29 -8.44
CA ARG A 50 -16.14 -28.90 -9.15
C ARG A 50 -16.41 -28.86 -10.66
N CYS A 51 -15.48 -28.32 -11.44
CA CYS A 51 -15.44 -28.53 -12.88
C CYS A 51 -14.93 -29.95 -13.16
N ARG A 52 -15.74 -30.79 -13.82
CA ARG A 52 -15.29 -32.01 -14.50
C ARG A 52 -15.17 -31.70 -15.99
N ALA A 53 -13.98 -31.94 -16.54
CA ALA A 53 -13.74 -32.03 -17.96
C ALA A 53 -13.98 -33.48 -18.42
N SER A 54 -14.71 -33.68 -19.51
CA SER A 54 -14.65 -34.90 -20.34
C SER A 54 -15.31 -34.69 -21.72
N GLY A 55 -14.46 -34.73 -22.76
CA GLY A 55 -14.60 -35.31 -24.11
C GLY A 55 -15.94 -35.38 -24.88
N ASN A 56 -15.94 -34.69 -26.03
CA ASN A 56 -16.36 -35.07 -27.40
C ASN A 56 -17.60 -35.97 -27.68
N ALA A 57 -18.56 -35.45 -28.47
CA ALA A 57 -18.89 -35.91 -29.85
C ALA A 57 -19.97 -35.00 -30.50
N ARG A 58 -19.96 -34.92 -31.84
CA ARG A 58 -20.62 -33.93 -32.74
C ARG A 58 -22.09 -34.23 -33.08
N ALA A 59 -22.89 -33.17 -33.31
CA ALA A 59 -23.95 -33.07 -34.35
C ALA A 59 -24.30 -31.57 -34.64
N PRO A 60 -24.58 -31.13 -35.89
CA PRO A 60 -24.84 -29.72 -36.26
C PRO A 60 -26.34 -29.46 -36.59
N PRO A 61 -26.76 -28.30 -37.14
CA PRO A 61 -27.32 -27.17 -36.40
C PRO A 61 -28.82 -26.89 -36.71
N ARG A 62 -29.52 -26.15 -35.84
CA ARG A 62 -30.78 -25.46 -36.17
C ARG A 62 -30.72 -24.00 -35.69
N GLY A 63 -31.22 -23.10 -36.54
CA GLY A 63 -31.13 -21.64 -36.47
C GLY A 63 -31.98 -20.95 -35.39
N PRO A 64 -32.07 -19.61 -35.43
CA PRO A 64 -31.91 -18.77 -34.25
C PRO A 64 -33.23 -18.35 -33.58
N SER A 65 -33.25 -18.33 -32.25
CA SER A 65 -34.13 -17.42 -31.50
C SER A 65 -33.29 -16.69 -30.44
N SER A 66 -33.29 -15.37 -30.54
CA SER A 66 -32.47 -14.45 -29.78
C SER A 66 -33.25 -13.91 -28.58
N ARG A 67 -32.81 -14.28 -27.36
CA ARG A 67 -32.65 -13.43 -26.17
C ARG A 67 -32.27 -14.31 -24.98
N PRO A 68 -31.18 -13.97 -24.28
CA PRO A 68 -31.34 -13.85 -22.83
C PRO A 68 -30.65 -12.65 -22.21
N ALA A 69 -31.19 -12.31 -21.05
CA ALA A 69 -30.82 -11.25 -20.13
C ALA A 69 -29.31 -11.13 -19.86
N SER A 70 -28.80 -9.90 -19.83
CA SER A 70 -27.47 -9.58 -19.36
C SER A 70 -27.47 -9.40 -17.84
N THR A 71 -27.06 -10.42 -17.10
CA THR A 71 -26.48 -10.28 -15.77
C THR A 71 -24.96 -10.26 -15.91
N ARG A 72 -24.36 -9.07 -16.04
CA ARG A 72 -22.90 -8.91 -15.97
C ARG A 72 -22.46 -8.79 -14.52
N SER A 73 -22.02 -9.91 -13.94
CA SER A 73 -21.06 -9.89 -12.83
C SER A 73 -19.68 -9.46 -13.35
N GLY A 74 -19.00 -8.61 -12.59
CA GLY A 74 -17.81 -7.83 -12.98
C GLY A 74 -16.71 -8.58 -13.74
N GLY A 75 -16.28 -7.95 -14.84
CA GLY A 75 -15.03 -8.29 -15.55
C GLY A 75 -13.83 -7.53 -14.97
N PRO A 76 -12.60 -7.90 -15.35
CA PRO A 76 -11.38 -7.25 -14.89
C PRO A 76 -11.30 -5.79 -15.36
N ILE A 77 -10.95 -4.88 -14.44
CA ILE A 77 -10.77 -3.44 -14.67
C ILE A 77 -9.64 -3.16 -15.69
N CYS A 78 -8.76 -4.14 -15.93
CA CYS A 78 -7.61 -4.00 -16.83
C CYS A 78 -7.97 -4.04 -18.33
N ASP A 79 -9.17 -4.51 -18.71
CA ASP A 79 -9.64 -4.60 -20.11
C ASP A 79 -10.77 -3.59 -20.39
N GLY A 80 -10.57 -2.34 -19.96
CA GLY A 80 -11.45 -1.22 -20.29
C GLY A 80 -11.42 -0.88 -21.78
N ALA A 81 -12.35 -1.45 -22.54
CA ALA A 81 -12.98 -0.86 -23.74
C ALA A 81 -12.08 -0.41 -24.91
N HIS A 82 -11.40 -1.34 -25.57
CA HIS A 82 -11.00 -1.17 -26.98
C HIS A 82 -11.89 -2.01 -27.90
N ARG A 83 -13.15 -1.60 -28.11
CA ARG A 83 -14.01 -2.01 -29.24
C ARG A 83 -15.38 -1.31 -29.18
N LEU A 84 -15.42 0.01 -29.35
CA LEU A 84 -16.64 0.73 -29.76
C LEU A 84 -16.30 2.18 -30.10
N PHE A 85 -15.61 2.39 -31.23
CA PHE A 85 -15.68 3.65 -31.97
C PHE A 85 -15.81 3.31 -33.44
N ARG A 86 -17.06 3.26 -33.93
CA ARG A 86 -17.37 3.38 -35.35
C ARG A 86 -17.99 4.78 -35.55
N ARG A 87 -17.37 5.52 -36.48
CA ARG A 87 -17.89 6.64 -37.27
C ARG A 87 -18.59 7.78 -36.52
N PHE A 88 -17.85 8.87 -36.35
CA PHE A 88 -18.37 10.20 -36.58
C PHE A 88 -17.47 10.86 -37.63
N ASP A 89 -17.96 10.96 -38.87
CA ASP A 89 -17.44 11.87 -39.87
C ASP A 89 -17.96 13.26 -39.52
N ALA A 90 -17.07 14.18 -39.15
CA ALA A 90 -17.35 15.61 -39.12
C ALA A 90 -16.10 16.35 -39.61
N GLY A 91 -16.27 17.06 -40.73
CA GLY A 91 -15.20 17.70 -41.48
C GLY A 91 -14.48 18.80 -40.71
N LEU A 92 -13.27 18.49 -40.24
CA LEU A 92 -12.23 19.45 -39.93
C LEU A 92 -11.06 19.19 -40.88
N ALA A 93 -10.61 20.24 -41.58
CA ALA A 93 -9.53 20.17 -42.54
C ALA A 93 -8.25 19.58 -41.89
N PRO A 94 -7.56 18.63 -42.55
CA PRO A 94 -6.39 18.00 -41.99
C PRO A 94 -5.23 18.99 -41.89
N TRP A 95 -4.66 19.07 -40.70
CA TRP A 95 -3.38 19.72 -40.43
C TRP A 95 -2.31 19.12 -41.36
N ASN A 96 -1.61 19.95 -42.13
CA ASN A 96 -0.61 19.53 -43.12
C ASN A 96 0.79 19.51 -42.48
N PRO A 97 1.39 18.34 -42.18
CA PRO A 97 2.72 18.26 -41.60
C PRO A 97 3.75 18.16 -42.74
N SER A 98 3.85 19.17 -43.58
CA SER A 98 4.91 19.28 -44.61
C SER A 98 6.14 19.99 -44.06
N SER A 99 6.64 19.51 -42.92
CA SER A 99 8.05 19.66 -42.55
C SER A 99 8.69 18.27 -42.66
N PRO A 100 9.66 18.06 -43.55
CA PRO A 100 10.30 16.76 -43.72
C PRO A 100 11.23 16.51 -42.53
N MET A 101 10.68 16.08 -41.40
CA MET A 101 11.46 15.42 -40.35
C MET A 101 11.87 14.05 -40.89
N ALA A 102 13.11 13.95 -41.36
CA ALA A 102 13.88 12.74 -41.65
C ALA A 102 13.08 11.43 -41.58
N THR A 103 12.40 11.07 -42.67
CA THR A 103 11.70 9.78 -42.86
C THR A 103 12.67 8.66 -43.22
N GLY A 104 13.81 8.62 -42.56
CA GLY A 104 14.79 7.55 -42.65
C GLY A 104 14.67 6.58 -41.48
N LYS A 105 13.45 6.06 -41.21
CA LYS A 105 13.31 4.92 -40.30
C LYS A 105 12.99 3.70 -41.15
N SER A 106 14.01 2.85 -41.34
CA SER A 106 13.79 1.50 -41.84
C SER A 106 12.71 0.81 -41.01
N GLU A 107 11.88 -0.02 -41.64
CA GLU A 107 10.87 -0.78 -40.91
C GLU A 107 11.53 -1.58 -39.78
N LEU A 108 11.19 -1.22 -38.54
CA LEU A 108 11.76 -1.87 -37.37
C LEU A 108 11.18 -3.28 -37.28
N LYS A 109 12.02 -4.27 -36.99
CA LYS A 109 11.60 -5.68 -36.93
C LYS A 109 10.51 -5.94 -35.89
N THR A 110 10.58 -5.25 -34.74
CA THR A 110 9.79 -5.57 -33.54
C THR A 110 9.08 -4.34 -32.93
N ILE A 111 9.69 -3.16 -33.00
CA ILE A 111 9.11 -1.94 -32.41
C ILE A 111 7.88 -1.51 -33.23
N GLY A 112 6.75 -1.27 -32.56
CA GLY A 112 5.47 -0.93 -33.20
C GLY A 112 4.65 -2.13 -33.68
N LYS A 113 5.10 -3.37 -33.44
CA LYS A 113 4.41 -4.60 -33.85
C LYS A 113 3.83 -5.35 -32.64
N PRO A 114 2.67 -6.03 -32.80
CA PRO A 114 2.12 -6.85 -31.73
C PRO A 114 3.02 -8.07 -31.49
N GLU A 115 3.56 -8.16 -30.28
CA GLU A 115 4.42 -9.27 -29.86
C GLU A 115 3.80 -10.02 -28.68
N ARG A 116 4.07 -11.33 -28.62
CA ARG A 116 3.62 -12.13 -27.49
C ARG A 116 4.41 -11.73 -26.25
N ARG A 117 3.71 -11.24 -25.22
CA ARG A 117 4.33 -10.94 -23.92
C ARG A 117 4.96 -12.21 -23.32
N VAL A 118 6.21 -12.10 -22.85
CA VAL A 118 7.04 -13.21 -22.35
C VAL A 118 6.36 -14.07 -21.27
N ASP A 119 5.53 -13.45 -20.42
CA ASP A 119 4.83 -14.09 -19.31
C ASP A 119 3.37 -14.46 -19.62
N SER A 120 2.88 -14.19 -20.84
CA SER A 120 1.46 -14.37 -21.19
C SER A 120 0.98 -15.80 -20.97
N VAL A 121 1.82 -16.81 -21.25
CA VAL A 121 1.48 -18.23 -21.07
C VAL A 121 1.25 -18.55 -19.60
N LYS A 122 2.14 -18.07 -18.72
CA LYS A 122 2.07 -18.35 -17.28
C LYS A 122 0.78 -17.78 -16.68
N LEU A 123 0.42 -16.57 -17.09
CA LEU A 123 -0.82 -15.91 -16.67
C LEU A 123 -2.07 -16.61 -17.21
N ALA A 124 -2.11 -16.93 -18.51
CA ALA A 124 -3.27 -17.57 -19.13
C ALA A 124 -3.51 -19.00 -18.60
N THR A 125 -2.47 -19.66 -18.09
CA THR A 125 -2.55 -21.03 -17.56
C THR A 125 -2.67 -21.08 -16.03
N GLY A 126 -2.78 -19.93 -15.34
CA GLY A 126 -2.91 -19.88 -13.89
C GLY A 126 -1.71 -20.46 -13.13
N ARG A 127 -0.51 -20.44 -13.73
CA ARG A 127 0.71 -20.88 -13.04
C ARG A 127 1.17 -19.80 -12.05
N GLY A 128 1.87 -20.22 -11.00
CA GLY A 128 2.34 -19.31 -9.95
C GLY A 128 3.10 -18.10 -10.50
N THR A 129 2.53 -16.92 -10.29
CA THR A 129 2.90 -15.65 -10.91
C THR A 129 2.83 -14.46 -9.94
N PHE A 130 1.92 -14.49 -8.97
CA PHE A 130 1.64 -13.45 -7.97
C PHE A 130 2.33 -13.74 -6.65
N VAL A 131 2.24 -12.82 -5.69
CA VAL A 131 2.89 -12.97 -4.38
C VAL A 131 2.40 -14.22 -3.66
N ASP A 132 1.08 -14.40 -3.62
CA ASP A 132 0.40 -15.44 -2.84
C ASP A 132 0.55 -16.87 -3.38
N ASP A 133 1.14 -17.02 -4.56
CA ASP A 133 1.26 -18.32 -5.24
C ASP A 133 2.36 -19.22 -4.64
N ILE A 134 2.88 -18.89 -3.45
CA ILE A 134 3.85 -19.70 -2.71
C ILE A 134 3.33 -20.03 -1.31
N ALA A 135 3.64 -21.23 -0.84
CA ALA A 135 3.44 -21.63 0.55
C ALA A 135 4.75 -22.17 1.10
N LEU A 136 5.15 -21.67 2.27
CA LEU A 136 6.36 -22.10 2.96
C LEU A 136 6.00 -22.95 4.17
N PRO A 137 6.77 -24.01 4.49
CA PRO A 137 6.52 -24.82 5.69
C PRO A 137 6.51 -23.97 6.96
N GLY A 138 5.52 -24.18 7.83
CA GLY A 138 5.40 -23.48 9.10
C GLY A 138 5.08 -21.98 9.00
N MET A 139 4.65 -21.51 7.83
CA MET A 139 4.29 -20.11 7.59
C MET A 139 3.18 -19.64 8.52
N LEU A 140 3.38 -18.48 9.14
CA LEU A 140 2.42 -17.79 9.98
C LEU A 140 1.55 -16.86 9.13
N HIS A 141 0.31 -16.67 9.56
CA HIS A 141 -0.64 -15.72 9.01
C HIS A 141 -0.70 -14.50 9.92
N ALA A 142 -0.46 -13.32 9.35
CA ALA A 142 -0.48 -12.08 10.07
C ALA A 142 -1.74 -11.25 9.80
N ARG A 143 -2.16 -10.50 10.81
CA ARG A 143 -3.30 -9.56 10.79
C ARG A 143 -2.93 -8.29 11.54
N ILE A 144 -3.41 -7.16 11.04
CA ILE A 144 -3.23 -5.86 11.68
C ILE A 144 -4.54 -5.52 12.38
N LEU A 145 -4.44 -5.12 13.65
CA LEU A 145 -5.53 -4.41 14.31
C LEU A 145 -5.50 -2.96 13.82
N HIS A 146 -6.57 -2.53 13.18
CA HIS A 146 -6.69 -1.18 12.64
C HIS A 146 -7.49 -0.26 13.59
N SER A 147 -7.19 1.03 13.55
CA SER A 147 -7.88 2.07 14.29
C SER A 147 -9.32 2.22 13.80
N PRO A 148 -10.32 2.24 14.70
CA PRO A 148 -11.68 2.62 14.37
C PRO A 148 -11.91 4.14 14.40
N HIS A 149 -10.89 4.93 14.78
CA HIS A 149 -11.00 6.38 14.98
C HIS A 149 -10.29 7.17 13.88
N ALA A 150 -10.94 8.23 13.41
CA ALA A 150 -10.34 9.17 12.46
C ALA A 150 -9.18 9.98 13.06
N HIS A 151 -9.16 10.19 14.37
CA HIS A 151 -8.04 10.82 15.08
C HIS A 151 -8.13 10.47 16.57
N ALA A 152 -7.10 9.86 17.15
CA ALA A 152 -7.07 9.53 18.57
C ALA A 152 -5.64 9.29 19.08
N ARG A 153 -5.46 9.40 20.40
CA ARG A 153 -4.29 8.84 21.10
C ARG A 153 -4.68 7.53 21.77
N ILE A 154 -3.81 6.53 21.68
CA ILE A 154 -3.90 5.30 22.45
C ILE A 154 -3.38 5.60 23.85
N THR A 155 -4.27 5.60 24.84
CA THR A 155 -3.89 5.83 26.25
C THR A 155 -3.46 4.55 26.93
N ARG A 156 -3.96 3.40 26.46
CA ARG A 156 -3.58 2.07 26.93
C ARG A 156 -3.81 1.03 25.85
N ILE A 157 -2.93 0.04 25.77
CA ILE A 157 -3.08 -1.15 24.94
C ILE A 157 -2.70 -2.39 25.75
N ASP A 158 -3.57 -3.40 25.76
CA ASP A 158 -3.36 -4.67 26.44
C ASP A 158 -3.54 -5.84 25.47
N ALA A 159 -2.42 -6.48 25.13
CA ALA A 159 -2.35 -7.64 24.26
C ALA A 159 -2.17 -8.96 25.04
N THR A 160 -2.33 -8.97 26.37
CA THR A 160 -2.03 -10.13 27.22
C THR A 160 -2.85 -11.35 26.83
N GLN A 161 -4.15 -11.16 26.59
CA GLN A 161 -5.05 -12.25 26.17
C GLN A 161 -4.66 -12.81 24.80
N ALA A 162 -4.40 -11.94 23.82
CA ALA A 162 -3.97 -12.33 22.48
C ALA A 162 -2.65 -13.13 22.51
N ARG A 163 -1.66 -12.68 23.30
CA ARG A 163 -0.36 -13.35 23.47
C ARG A 163 -0.48 -14.73 24.11
N ALA A 164 -1.48 -14.95 24.95
CA ALA A 164 -1.70 -16.22 25.66
C ALA A 164 -2.45 -17.27 24.81
N MET A 165 -2.99 -16.90 23.64
CA MET A 165 -3.75 -17.82 22.80
C MET A 165 -2.83 -18.87 22.16
N PRO A 166 -3.11 -20.18 22.33
CA PRO A 166 -2.33 -21.23 21.68
C PRO A 166 -2.31 -21.07 20.16
N GLY A 167 -1.11 -21.15 19.56
CA GLY A 167 -0.90 -20.96 18.12
C GLY A 167 -0.64 -19.50 17.70
N VAL A 168 -0.75 -18.53 18.62
CA VAL A 168 -0.25 -17.16 18.38
C VAL A 168 1.25 -17.13 18.65
N ALA A 169 2.03 -16.78 17.62
CA ALA A 169 3.48 -16.78 17.69
C ALA A 169 4.06 -15.42 18.09
N CYS A 170 3.39 -14.33 17.73
CA CYS A 170 3.86 -12.98 18.04
C CYS A 170 2.71 -11.98 18.04
N VAL A 171 2.73 -11.02 18.98
CA VAL A 171 1.85 -9.85 18.99
C VAL A 171 2.70 -8.63 19.30
N LEU A 172 2.72 -7.66 18.38
CA LEU A 172 3.48 -6.43 18.49
C LEU A 172 2.54 -5.23 18.56
N THR A 173 2.85 -4.33 19.49
CA THR A 173 2.23 -3.02 19.67
C THR A 173 3.31 -1.94 19.48
N HIS A 174 2.95 -0.65 19.61
CA HIS A 174 3.93 0.44 19.60
C HIS A 174 5.00 0.32 20.71
N HIS A 175 4.78 -0.49 21.76
CA HIS A 175 5.79 -0.78 22.78
C HIS A 175 6.86 -1.79 22.34
N ASP A 176 6.60 -2.58 21.29
CA ASP A 176 7.43 -3.73 20.91
C ASP A 176 8.28 -3.47 19.63
N VAL A 177 8.13 -2.28 19.04
CA VAL A 177 8.77 -1.87 17.78
C VAL A 177 9.72 -0.67 17.98
N PRO A 178 10.78 -0.53 17.17
CA PRO A 178 11.61 0.66 17.19
C PRO A 178 10.81 1.91 16.81
N ARG A 179 10.96 2.99 17.58
CA ARG A 179 10.41 4.31 17.21
C ARG A 179 11.35 4.99 16.23
N VAL A 180 11.14 4.70 14.94
CA VAL A 180 11.90 5.27 13.83
C VAL A 180 10.92 5.95 12.89
N ALA A 181 11.00 7.28 12.83
CA ALA A 181 10.24 8.06 11.87
C ALA A 181 10.71 7.73 10.44
N TYR A 182 9.76 7.54 9.53
CA TYR A 182 10.05 7.27 8.13
C TYR A 182 8.96 7.84 7.24
N THR A 183 9.24 7.90 5.94
CA THR A 183 8.22 8.16 4.93
C THR A 183 7.79 6.87 4.27
N THR A 184 6.49 6.73 3.98
CA THR A 184 5.99 5.62 3.17
C THR A 184 6.27 5.85 1.68
N ALA A 185 6.55 7.09 1.27
CA ALA A 185 6.89 7.47 -0.10
C ALA A 185 8.27 6.93 -0.51
N GLY A 186 8.37 6.53 -1.77
CA GLY A 186 9.59 5.94 -2.31
C GLY A 186 9.92 6.43 -3.71
N GLN A 187 9.81 7.73 -4.00
CA GLN A 187 9.98 8.21 -5.39
C GLN A 187 11.31 8.94 -5.64
N GLY A 188 11.93 9.57 -4.62
CA GLY A 188 13.15 10.39 -4.80
C GLY A 188 14.32 10.04 -3.87
N TRP A 189 15.55 10.42 -4.28
CA TRP A 189 16.67 10.65 -3.37
C TRP A 189 17.43 11.92 -3.78
N PRO A 190 17.66 12.90 -2.88
CA PRO A 190 17.18 12.95 -1.49
C PRO A 190 15.64 12.88 -1.41
N GLU A 191 15.13 12.31 -0.33
CA GLU A 191 13.69 12.09 -0.14
C GLU A 191 13.03 13.40 0.31
N PRO A 192 12.14 14.00 -0.50
CA PRO A 192 11.54 15.30 -0.17
C PRO A 192 10.33 15.20 0.77
N SER A 193 9.81 13.99 0.98
CA SER A 193 8.62 13.75 1.79
C SER A 193 8.92 13.82 3.29
N PRO A 194 7.95 14.23 4.12
CA PRO A 194 8.09 14.17 5.57
C PRO A 194 8.37 12.76 6.11
N TYR A 195 9.09 12.71 7.22
CA TYR A 195 9.32 11.53 8.04
C TYR A 195 8.35 11.60 9.21
N ASP A 196 7.13 11.16 8.96
CA ASP A 196 5.94 11.40 9.80
C ASP A 196 5.13 10.12 10.08
N ALA A 197 5.59 8.98 9.56
CA ALA A 197 5.03 7.67 9.81
C ALA A 197 5.91 6.85 10.78
N PHE A 198 5.26 5.93 11.49
CA PHE A 198 5.90 4.96 12.39
C PHE A 198 5.29 3.58 12.16
N MET A 199 6.07 2.52 12.37
CA MET A 199 5.64 1.14 12.13
C MET A 199 4.35 0.79 12.89
N LEU A 200 4.31 1.15 14.17
CA LEU A 200 3.11 1.19 15.02
C LEU A 200 3.29 2.41 15.94
N ASP A 201 2.25 3.23 16.07
CA ASP A 201 2.31 4.48 16.83
C ASP A 201 1.28 4.49 17.96
N ASN A 202 1.41 5.43 18.90
CA ASN A 202 0.41 5.67 19.93
C ASN A 202 -0.57 6.79 19.56
N LYS A 203 -0.41 7.42 18.39
CA LYS A 203 -1.39 8.34 17.80
C LYS A 203 -1.86 7.76 16.47
N VAL A 204 -3.18 7.65 16.32
CA VAL A 204 -3.82 7.15 15.10
C VAL A 204 -4.50 8.31 14.39
N ARG A 205 -4.32 8.39 13.07
CA ARG A 205 -4.61 9.60 12.28
C ARG A 205 -5.71 9.43 11.23
N PHE A 206 -6.25 8.21 11.10
CA PHE A 206 -7.39 7.90 10.24
C PHE A 206 -8.00 6.54 10.61
N VAL A 207 -9.23 6.27 10.14
CA VAL A 207 -9.86 4.95 10.26
C VAL A 207 -9.15 3.98 9.32
N GLY A 208 -8.49 2.96 9.86
CA GLY A 208 -7.56 2.13 9.10
C GLY A 208 -6.09 2.32 9.46
N ASP A 209 -5.75 3.20 10.40
CA ASP A 209 -4.36 3.35 10.86
C ASP A 209 -3.92 2.13 11.70
N ARG A 210 -2.62 1.84 11.74
CA ARG A 210 -2.08 0.57 12.28
C ARG A 210 -1.88 0.66 13.80
N VAL A 211 -2.58 -0.19 14.57
CA VAL A 211 -2.56 -0.16 16.05
C VAL A 211 -1.68 -1.26 16.64
N ALA A 212 -1.83 -2.48 16.12
CA ALA A 212 -1.05 -3.64 16.52
C ALA A 212 -0.98 -4.65 15.37
N VAL A 213 -0.04 -5.59 15.44
CA VAL A 213 0.03 -6.72 14.49
C VAL A 213 0.18 -8.05 15.23
N VAL A 214 -0.51 -9.06 14.73
CA VAL A 214 -0.47 -10.44 15.23
C VAL A 214 0.07 -11.35 14.14
N ALA A 215 0.85 -12.37 14.51
CA ALA A 215 1.16 -13.53 13.67
C ALA A 215 0.76 -14.83 14.38
N ALA A 216 -0.03 -15.68 13.70
CA ALA A 216 -0.54 -16.93 14.24
C ALA A 216 -0.46 -18.08 13.20
N GLU A 217 -0.68 -19.31 13.64
CA GLU A 217 -0.56 -20.51 12.79
C GLU A 217 -1.66 -20.65 11.72
N ASP A 218 -2.79 -19.98 11.91
CA ASP A 218 -3.88 -19.94 10.95
C ASP A 218 -4.50 -18.52 10.88
N PRO A 219 -5.11 -18.14 9.74
CA PRO A 219 -5.61 -16.78 9.55
C PRO A 219 -6.81 -16.42 10.43
N GLU A 220 -7.61 -17.40 10.85
CA GLU A 220 -8.81 -17.18 11.69
C GLU A 220 -8.39 -16.92 13.14
N LEU A 221 -7.37 -17.63 13.62
CA LEU A 221 -6.72 -17.39 14.89
C LEU A 221 -6.03 -16.03 14.93
N ALA A 222 -5.34 -15.63 13.86
CA ALA A 222 -4.74 -14.30 13.78
C ALA A 222 -5.80 -13.20 13.95
N GLN A 223 -6.96 -13.35 13.31
CA GLN A 223 -8.08 -12.42 13.49
C GLN A 223 -8.64 -12.44 14.92
N ARG A 224 -8.95 -13.62 15.47
CA ARG A 224 -9.47 -13.73 16.85
C ARG A 224 -8.50 -13.14 17.89
N ALA A 225 -7.20 -13.25 17.63
CA ALA A 225 -6.18 -12.68 18.49
C ALA A 225 -6.11 -11.14 18.35
N CYS A 226 -6.30 -10.57 17.16
CA CYS A 226 -6.52 -9.12 17.01
C CYS A 226 -7.75 -8.66 17.81
N ASP A 227 -8.86 -9.39 17.71
CA ASP A 227 -10.12 -9.06 18.42
C ASP A 227 -9.97 -9.16 19.96
N ALA A 228 -8.97 -9.90 20.45
CA ALA A 228 -8.67 -10.06 21.87
C ALA A 228 -7.76 -8.96 22.44
N ILE A 229 -7.22 -8.07 21.61
CA ILE A 229 -6.41 -6.92 22.05
C ILE A 229 -7.36 -5.82 22.53
N ARG A 230 -7.17 -5.35 23.75
CA ARG A 230 -7.95 -4.24 24.32
C ARG A 230 -7.20 -2.94 24.14
N VAL A 231 -7.86 -1.93 23.59
CA VAL A 231 -7.26 -0.62 23.33
C VAL A 231 -8.18 0.47 23.87
N ASP A 232 -7.65 1.31 24.73
CA ASP A 232 -8.32 2.50 25.22
C ASP A 232 -7.83 3.69 24.41
N TYR A 233 -8.78 4.44 23.83
CA TYR A 233 -8.51 5.61 23.01
C TYR A 233 -8.99 6.88 23.71
N GLN A 234 -8.22 7.94 23.56
CA GLN A 234 -8.67 9.31 23.74
C GLN A 234 -8.92 9.91 22.35
N PRO A 235 -10.19 10.02 21.90
CA PRO A 235 -10.51 10.66 20.64
C PRO A 235 -10.02 12.11 20.61
N LEU A 236 -9.47 12.51 19.47
CA LEU A 236 -9.05 13.88 19.19
C LEU A 236 -9.94 14.46 18.07
N PRO A 237 -10.05 15.80 17.96
CA PRO A 237 -10.83 16.39 16.87
C PRO A 237 -10.24 15.98 15.50
N ALA A 238 -11.07 15.38 14.65
CA ALA A 238 -10.67 14.96 13.31
C ALA A 238 -10.75 16.13 12.31
N LEU A 239 -9.77 16.20 11.41
CA LEU A 239 -9.75 17.15 10.30
C LEU A 239 -10.07 16.39 9.01
N LEU A 240 -11.23 16.66 8.43
CA LEU A 240 -11.73 16.02 7.20
C LEU A 240 -11.79 16.97 6.00
N ASP A 241 -11.33 18.21 6.20
CA ASP A 241 -11.36 19.30 5.23
C ASP A 241 -9.97 19.95 5.19
N PRO A 242 -9.26 19.90 4.04
CA PRO A 242 -7.91 20.44 3.94
C PRO A 242 -7.87 21.97 4.10
N GLU A 243 -8.93 22.71 3.75
CA GLU A 243 -8.98 24.17 3.95
C GLU A 243 -9.05 24.49 5.45
N LYS A 244 -9.84 23.72 6.21
CA LYS A 244 -9.91 23.86 7.68
C LYS A 244 -8.63 23.41 8.37
N ALA A 245 -7.94 22.40 7.83
CA ALA A 245 -6.69 21.91 8.38
C ALA A 245 -5.58 22.98 8.41
N MET A 246 -5.62 23.93 7.47
CA MET A 246 -4.68 25.06 7.39
C MET A 246 -5.08 26.28 8.22
N SER A 247 -6.25 26.27 8.85
CA SER A 247 -6.76 27.42 9.61
C SER A 247 -6.00 27.61 10.92
N SER A 248 -5.88 28.86 11.37
CA SER A 248 -5.28 29.17 12.68
C SER A 248 -6.04 28.47 13.81
N GLY A 249 -5.33 27.79 14.70
CA GLY A 249 -5.91 27.04 15.82
C GLY A 249 -6.47 25.65 15.45
N ALA A 250 -6.33 25.20 14.21
CA ALA A 250 -6.65 23.82 13.84
C ALA A 250 -5.76 22.83 14.64
N PRO A 251 -6.28 21.65 15.02
CA PRO A 251 -5.46 20.60 15.60
C PRO A 251 -4.27 20.25 14.71
N VAL A 252 -3.07 20.17 15.29
CA VAL A 252 -1.87 19.74 14.56
C VAL A 252 -1.85 18.20 14.52
N ILE A 253 -1.92 17.62 13.31
CA ILE A 253 -1.99 16.17 13.10
C ILE A 253 -0.66 15.49 13.45
N HIS A 254 0.46 16.12 13.11
CA HIS A 254 1.80 15.66 13.43
C HIS A 254 2.44 16.62 14.43
N ASP A 255 2.04 16.47 15.70
CA ASP A 255 2.50 17.31 16.83
C ASP A 255 3.65 16.66 17.60
N GLU A 256 4.15 15.51 17.12
CA GLU A 256 5.26 14.80 17.72
C GLU A 256 6.61 15.43 17.37
N PRO A 257 7.54 15.53 18.33
CA PRO A 257 8.84 16.16 18.11
C PRO A 257 9.76 15.38 17.16
N ASP A 258 9.47 14.09 16.92
CA ASP A 258 10.22 13.23 16.03
C ASP A 258 9.63 13.11 14.62
N ALA A 259 8.49 13.75 14.35
CA ALA A 259 8.02 14.00 12.99
C ALA A 259 8.87 15.13 12.38
N THR A 260 9.53 14.87 11.25
CA THR A 260 10.48 15.82 10.63
C THR A 260 10.26 15.97 9.14
N GLY A 261 10.80 17.02 8.53
CA GLY A 261 10.66 17.28 7.09
C GLY A 261 9.30 17.85 6.65
N ILE A 262 8.42 18.17 7.60
CA ILE A 262 7.14 18.85 7.34
C ILE A 262 7.40 20.34 7.07
N LYS A 263 6.84 20.89 5.99
CA LYS A 263 7.03 22.28 5.57
C LYS A 263 6.55 23.30 6.61
N ASP A 264 5.33 23.14 7.12
CA ASP A 264 4.75 24.00 8.16
C ASP A 264 3.74 23.20 9.01
N PRO A 265 4.22 22.57 10.11
CA PRO A 265 3.38 21.74 10.97
C PRO A 265 2.22 22.50 11.61
N ALA A 266 2.41 23.78 11.94
CA ALA A 266 1.38 24.60 12.61
C ALA A 266 0.15 24.84 11.72
N ARG A 267 0.30 24.71 10.39
CA ARG A 267 -0.78 24.78 9.41
C ARG A 267 -1.09 23.42 8.76
N ASN A 268 -0.62 22.31 9.32
CA ASN A 268 -0.75 20.98 8.72
C ASN A 268 -0.30 20.91 7.23
N LEU A 269 0.68 21.74 6.83
CA LEU A 269 1.17 21.80 5.46
C LEU A 269 2.40 20.90 5.33
N ALA A 270 2.21 19.72 4.75
CA ALA A 270 3.27 18.73 4.54
C ALA A 270 4.35 19.22 3.57
N ALA A 271 3.95 19.79 2.44
CA ALA A 271 4.83 20.24 1.37
C ALA A 271 4.23 21.44 0.60
N GLU A 272 5.10 22.18 -0.09
CA GLU A 272 4.71 23.30 -0.96
C GLU A 272 5.59 23.29 -2.20
N VAL A 273 4.97 23.44 -3.38
CA VAL A 273 5.67 23.56 -4.66
C VAL A 273 5.18 24.83 -5.36
N THR A 274 6.13 25.69 -5.74
CA THR A 274 5.87 26.89 -6.53
C THR A 274 6.66 26.81 -7.82
N ALA A 275 6.00 27.00 -8.95
CA ALA A 275 6.61 27.06 -10.27
C ALA A 275 6.13 28.32 -11.00
N HIS A 276 7.05 29.02 -11.65
CA HIS A 276 6.77 30.26 -12.37
C HIS A 276 7.52 30.28 -13.69
N VAL A 277 6.84 30.70 -14.76
CA VAL A 277 7.40 30.85 -16.10
C VAL A 277 6.82 32.13 -16.71
N GLY A 278 7.68 33.03 -17.19
CA GLY A 278 7.25 34.29 -17.80
C GLY A 278 6.79 35.33 -16.79
N ASP A 279 5.86 36.20 -17.18
CA ASP A 279 5.22 37.22 -16.32
C ASP A 279 3.70 37.02 -16.37
N VAL A 280 3.18 36.30 -15.39
CA VAL A 280 1.75 35.95 -15.30
C VAL A 280 0.90 37.20 -15.10
N ALA A 281 1.36 38.17 -14.30
CA ALA A 281 0.61 39.40 -14.02
C ALA A 281 0.44 40.24 -15.29
N LYS A 282 1.51 40.39 -16.08
CA LYS A 282 1.45 41.06 -17.39
C LYS A 282 0.51 40.32 -18.35
N GLY A 283 0.63 39.00 -18.47
CA GLY A 283 -0.23 38.23 -19.37
C GLY A 283 -1.71 38.30 -18.99
N LEU A 284 -2.04 38.38 -17.68
CA LEU A 284 -3.42 38.61 -17.22
C LEU A 284 -3.89 40.04 -17.53
N ALA A 285 -3.03 41.05 -17.37
CA ALA A 285 -3.37 42.44 -17.70
C ALA A 285 -3.60 42.69 -19.20
N GLU A 286 -2.91 41.93 -20.06
CA GLU A 286 -3.05 42.00 -21.52
C GLU A 286 -4.22 41.17 -22.07
N ALA A 287 -4.89 40.38 -21.23
CA ALA A 287 -5.99 39.52 -21.63
C ALA A 287 -7.25 40.33 -21.97
N GLU A 288 -7.99 39.91 -23.00
CA GLU A 288 -9.31 40.45 -23.32
C GLU A 288 -10.40 39.80 -22.45
N GLN A 289 -10.18 38.55 -22.05
CA GLN A 289 -11.05 37.79 -21.17
C GLN A 289 -10.23 37.08 -20.10
N ILE A 290 -10.71 37.14 -18.85
CA ILE A 290 -10.16 36.38 -17.74
C ILE A 290 -11.23 35.42 -17.25
N LEU A 291 -10.88 34.13 -17.21
CA LEU A 291 -11.75 33.07 -16.70
C LEU A 291 -11.11 32.50 -15.44
N GLU A 292 -11.85 32.52 -14.33
CA GLU A 292 -11.42 31.91 -13.08
C GLU A 292 -12.44 30.83 -12.68
N GLN A 293 -11.95 29.60 -12.49
CA GLN A 293 -12.81 28.48 -12.13
C GLN A 293 -12.12 27.60 -11.07
N THR A 294 -12.92 27.11 -10.12
CA THR A 294 -12.48 26.13 -9.13
C THR A 294 -13.08 24.76 -9.40
N TYR A 295 -12.22 23.74 -9.44
CA TYR A 295 -12.55 22.34 -9.64
C TYR A 295 -12.23 21.53 -8.40
N ARG A 296 -13.01 20.48 -8.14
CA ARG A 296 -12.79 19.54 -7.04
C ARG A 296 -12.74 18.12 -7.59
N VAL A 297 -11.67 17.40 -7.27
CA VAL A 297 -11.53 15.97 -7.60
C VAL A 297 -11.57 15.15 -6.31
N PRO A 298 -12.29 14.01 -6.28
CA PRO A 298 -12.48 13.23 -5.06
C PRO A 298 -11.30 12.31 -4.79
N TYR A 299 -11.34 11.64 -3.64
CA TYR A 299 -10.56 10.42 -3.42
C TYR A 299 -10.84 9.40 -4.52
N VAL A 300 -9.79 8.78 -5.06
CA VAL A 300 -9.93 7.67 -6.02
C VAL A 300 -9.13 6.47 -5.52
N GLN A 301 -9.83 5.35 -5.35
CA GLN A 301 -9.24 4.06 -5.00
C GLN A 301 -8.83 3.28 -6.25
N GLN A 302 -7.60 2.75 -6.25
CA GLN A 302 -6.98 2.05 -7.38
C GLN A 302 -7.65 0.71 -7.66
N SER A 303 -8.27 0.11 -6.64
CA SER A 303 -9.08 -1.10 -6.75
C SER A 303 -8.39 -2.26 -7.48
N SER A 304 -7.09 -2.47 -7.23
CA SER A 304 -6.35 -3.60 -7.81
C SER A 304 -6.97 -4.93 -7.40
N ILE A 305 -7.02 -5.90 -8.32
CA ILE A 305 -7.65 -7.21 -8.05
C ILE A 305 -6.86 -7.96 -6.96
N GLU A 306 -5.53 -7.94 -7.04
CA GLU A 306 -4.65 -8.41 -5.96
C GLU A 306 -4.52 -7.31 -4.90
N PRO A 307 -4.91 -7.56 -3.63
CA PRO A 307 -4.65 -6.65 -2.52
C PRO A 307 -3.14 -6.46 -2.25
N HIS A 308 -2.80 -5.59 -1.31
CA HIS A 308 -1.47 -5.58 -0.73
C HIS A 308 -1.20 -6.89 0.01
N ILE A 309 -0.11 -7.56 -0.36
CA ILE A 309 0.33 -8.81 0.25
C ILE A 309 1.85 -8.87 0.28
N THR A 310 2.38 -9.32 1.41
CA THR A 310 3.80 -9.58 1.62
C THR A 310 4.00 -10.93 2.29
N ILE A 311 4.92 -11.73 1.74
CA ILE A 311 5.44 -12.95 2.36
C ILE A 311 6.92 -12.73 2.64
N THR A 312 7.33 -12.93 3.91
CA THR A 312 8.74 -12.85 4.30
C THR A 312 9.24 -14.14 4.93
N TRP A 313 10.54 -14.42 4.79
CA TRP A 313 11.23 -15.56 5.40
C TRP A 313 12.74 -15.28 5.52
N LEU A 314 13.45 -16.10 6.28
CA LEU A 314 14.92 -16.09 6.29
C LEU A 314 15.44 -17.15 5.30
N ASP A 315 16.37 -16.77 4.42
CA ASP A 315 17.08 -17.72 3.56
C ASP A 315 18.18 -18.48 4.34
N GLU A 316 18.88 -19.37 3.64
CA GLU A 316 19.95 -20.22 4.17
C GLU A 316 21.15 -19.40 4.71
N ASP A 317 21.33 -18.17 4.24
CA ASP A 317 22.34 -17.21 4.70
C ASP A 317 21.81 -16.28 5.80
N HIS A 318 20.62 -16.55 6.34
CA HIS A 318 19.90 -15.69 7.28
C HIS A 318 19.65 -14.26 6.75
N ARG A 319 19.41 -14.10 5.45
CA ARG A 319 18.93 -12.84 4.87
C ARG A 319 17.42 -12.82 4.91
N LEU A 320 16.86 -11.65 5.17
CA LEU A 320 15.42 -11.43 5.09
C LEU A 320 15.00 -11.35 3.63
N MET A 321 14.26 -12.36 3.20
CA MET A 321 13.60 -12.42 1.91
C MET A 321 12.24 -11.76 2.04
N VAL A 322 11.92 -10.81 1.14
CA VAL A 322 10.67 -10.05 1.15
C VAL A 322 10.01 -10.17 -0.21
N ARG A 323 9.04 -11.06 -0.35
CA ARG A 323 8.20 -11.19 -1.54
C ARG A 323 6.94 -10.34 -1.37
N THR A 324 6.84 -9.21 -2.06
CA THR A 324 5.74 -8.25 -1.88
C THR A 324 5.13 -7.79 -3.20
N SER A 325 3.84 -7.43 -3.17
CA SER A 325 3.11 -6.86 -4.29
C SER A 325 3.39 -5.36 -4.38
N THR A 326 4.63 -5.02 -4.74
CA THR A 326 5.12 -3.64 -4.83
C THR A 326 5.43 -3.21 -6.27
N GLN A 327 5.42 -1.90 -6.55
CA GLN A 327 6.00 -1.30 -7.75
C GLN A 327 7.43 -0.79 -7.52
N VAL A 328 7.89 -0.75 -6.26
CA VAL A 328 9.09 -0.04 -5.83
C VAL A 328 10.05 -0.90 -4.99
N PRO A 329 10.52 -2.07 -5.48
CA PRO A 329 11.25 -3.05 -4.65
C PRO A 329 12.56 -2.52 -4.04
N PHE A 330 13.23 -1.58 -4.70
CA PHE A 330 14.44 -0.96 -4.15
C PHE A 330 14.11 -0.01 -2.99
N HIS A 331 12.99 0.69 -3.06
CA HIS A 331 12.54 1.60 -2.00
C HIS A 331 12.03 0.81 -0.80
N VAL A 332 11.28 -0.28 -1.01
CA VAL A 332 10.97 -1.26 0.05
C VAL A 332 12.25 -1.63 0.79
N ARG A 333 13.28 -2.10 0.07
CA ARG A 333 14.55 -2.52 0.67
C ARG A 333 15.24 -1.39 1.45
N ARG A 334 15.26 -0.17 0.90
CA ARG A 334 15.88 1.02 1.51
C ARG A 334 15.17 1.42 2.80
N ILE A 335 13.84 1.46 2.77
CA ILE A 335 13.00 2.04 3.82
C ILE A 335 12.81 1.07 4.97
N ILE A 336 12.62 -0.23 4.72
CA ILE A 336 12.45 -1.19 5.82
C ILE A 336 13.76 -1.51 6.56
N ALA A 337 14.93 -1.33 5.92
CA ALA A 337 16.21 -1.63 6.56
C ALA A 337 16.43 -0.93 7.92
N PRO A 338 16.30 0.41 8.05
CA PRO A 338 16.39 1.08 9.34
C PRO A 338 15.26 0.68 10.29
N LEU A 339 14.03 0.48 9.81
CA LEU A 339 12.88 0.09 10.63
C LEU A 339 13.06 -1.28 11.29
N LEU A 340 13.69 -2.21 10.56
CA LEU A 340 13.98 -3.56 11.04
C LEU A 340 15.29 -3.65 11.83
N GLY A 341 16.09 -2.58 11.86
CA GLY A 341 17.38 -2.54 12.54
C GLY A 341 18.43 -3.48 11.95
N ILE A 342 18.34 -3.82 10.66
CA ILE A 342 19.29 -4.71 9.97
C ILE A 342 19.95 -4.04 8.76
N PRO A 343 21.21 -4.39 8.43
CA PRO A 343 21.88 -3.83 7.26
C PRO A 343 21.11 -4.12 5.96
N ILE A 344 21.02 -3.13 5.06
CA ILE A 344 20.31 -3.25 3.77
C ILE A 344 20.77 -4.46 2.93
N ARG A 345 22.05 -4.85 3.03
CA ARG A 345 22.62 -6.04 2.36
C ARG A 345 22.05 -7.38 2.83
N ARG A 346 21.44 -7.41 4.01
CA ARG A 346 20.74 -8.59 4.56
C ARG A 346 19.28 -8.66 4.13
N ILE A 347 18.84 -7.80 3.23
CA ILE A 347 17.45 -7.77 2.75
C ILE A 347 17.43 -7.99 1.23
N ARG A 348 16.62 -8.94 0.79
CA ARG A 348 16.35 -9.19 -0.63
C ARG A 348 14.87 -9.08 -0.91
N VAL A 349 14.49 -8.08 -1.69
CA VAL A 349 13.11 -7.89 -2.12
C VAL A 349 12.88 -8.62 -3.45
N ILE A 350 11.85 -9.46 -3.49
CA ILE A 350 11.39 -10.18 -4.68
C ILE A 350 10.06 -9.56 -5.10
N LYS A 351 10.05 -8.94 -6.28
CA LYS A 351 8.84 -8.40 -6.89
C LYS A 351 8.35 -9.32 -8.01
N PRO A 352 7.35 -10.17 -7.77
CA PRO A 352 6.71 -10.95 -8.84
C PRO A 352 5.86 -10.08 -9.77
N ARG A 353 5.03 -10.70 -10.61
CA ARG A 353 3.93 -9.95 -11.22
C ARG A 353 2.96 -9.51 -10.12
N ILE A 354 2.30 -8.38 -10.36
CA ILE A 354 1.33 -7.79 -9.44
C ILE A 354 -0.02 -7.73 -10.13
N GLY A 355 -1.09 -8.01 -9.40
CA GLY A 355 -2.47 -8.05 -9.91
C GLY A 355 -3.13 -6.68 -10.00
N GLY A 356 -2.40 -5.72 -10.59
CA GLY A 356 -2.74 -4.30 -10.59
C GLY A 356 -2.03 -3.52 -9.49
N GLY A 357 -1.77 -2.24 -9.75
CA GLY A 357 -1.13 -1.33 -8.80
C GLY A 357 -1.58 0.12 -9.00
N PHE A 358 -1.63 0.59 -10.25
CA PHE A 358 -2.19 1.92 -10.61
C PHE A 358 -1.69 3.09 -9.74
N GLY A 359 -0.45 2.98 -9.22
CA GLY A 359 0.16 3.95 -8.31
C GLY A 359 0.03 3.61 -6.83
N GLY A 360 -1.00 2.85 -6.42
CA GLY A 360 -1.25 2.49 -5.02
C GLY A 360 -0.20 1.57 -4.38
N LYS A 361 0.63 0.91 -5.21
CA LYS A 361 1.73 0.02 -4.78
C LYS A 361 3.11 0.68 -4.89
N GLN A 362 3.16 2.01 -4.93
CA GLN A 362 4.42 2.79 -4.98
C GLN A 362 4.94 3.22 -3.60
N GLU A 363 4.30 2.76 -2.52
CA GLU A 363 4.65 3.03 -1.13
C GLU A 363 4.92 1.75 -0.33
N ILE A 364 5.46 1.89 0.88
CA ILE A 364 5.66 0.81 1.85
C ILE A 364 4.51 0.85 2.86
N LEU A 365 3.76 -0.25 2.99
CA LEU A 365 2.57 -0.29 3.85
C LEU A 365 2.60 -1.43 4.89
N ILE A 366 3.01 -2.63 4.46
CA ILE A 366 2.94 -3.85 5.29
C ILE A 366 4.23 -4.65 5.32
N GLU A 367 5.22 -4.27 4.50
CA GLU A 367 6.50 -4.97 4.38
C GLU A 367 7.33 -4.90 5.65
N ASP A 368 7.26 -3.76 6.34
CA ASP A 368 7.93 -3.48 7.61
C ASP A 368 7.43 -4.42 8.72
N LEU A 369 6.12 -4.50 8.92
CA LEU A 369 5.49 -5.37 9.91
C LEU A 369 5.72 -6.85 9.60
N CYS A 370 5.52 -7.26 8.34
CA CYS A 370 5.73 -8.65 7.93
C CYS A 370 7.19 -9.08 8.16
N GLY A 371 8.14 -8.25 7.74
CA GLY A 371 9.57 -8.49 7.95
C GLY A 371 9.94 -8.56 9.43
N LEU A 372 9.40 -7.68 10.28
CA LEU A 372 9.68 -7.68 11.70
C LEU A 372 9.16 -8.95 12.38
N LEU A 373 7.96 -9.40 12.01
CA LEU A 373 7.39 -10.65 12.54
C LEU A 373 8.25 -11.86 12.17
N THR A 374 8.76 -11.94 10.95
CA THR A 374 9.70 -13.01 10.58
C THR A 374 11.00 -12.93 11.38
N LEU A 375 11.55 -11.73 11.60
CA LEU A 375 12.75 -11.57 12.44
C LEU A 375 12.51 -11.95 13.91
N ARG A 376 11.30 -11.69 14.45
CA ARG A 376 10.93 -12.01 15.84
C ARG A 376 10.65 -13.49 16.05
N THR A 377 10.04 -14.15 15.06
CA THR A 377 9.58 -15.54 15.18
C THR A 377 10.56 -16.56 14.59
N GLY A 378 11.45 -16.13 13.69
CA GLY A 378 12.28 -17.03 12.88
C GLY A 378 11.48 -17.87 11.87
N ARG A 379 10.17 -17.62 11.72
CA ARG A 379 9.26 -18.37 10.84
C ARG A 379 8.90 -17.52 9.61
N PRO A 380 8.57 -18.13 8.47
CA PRO A 380 7.96 -17.40 7.37
C PRO A 380 6.65 -16.74 7.82
N VAL A 381 6.36 -15.53 7.34
CA VAL A 381 5.14 -14.79 7.68
C VAL A 381 4.48 -14.31 6.40
N ARG A 382 3.16 -14.46 6.32
CA ARG A 382 2.29 -13.92 5.27
C ARG A 382 1.38 -12.87 5.88
N LEU A 383 1.46 -11.64 5.38
CA LEU A 383 0.58 -10.52 5.72
C LEU A 383 -0.14 -10.07 4.46
N GLU A 384 -1.46 -10.03 4.48
CA GLU A 384 -2.32 -9.65 3.36
C GLU A 384 -3.46 -8.79 3.87
N TYR A 385 -3.73 -7.69 3.18
CA TYR A 385 -4.94 -6.91 3.37
C TYR A 385 -6.17 -7.64 2.81
N THR A 386 -7.25 -7.61 3.57
CA THR A 386 -8.59 -7.85 3.06
C THR A 386 -8.98 -6.78 2.04
N ARG A 387 -10.05 -7.03 1.28
CA ARG A 387 -10.59 -6.01 0.35
C ARG A 387 -11.03 -4.74 1.08
N GLU A 388 -11.53 -4.86 2.30
CA GLU A 388 -11.95 -3.70 3.10
C GLU A 388 -10.74 -2.88 3.55
N GLU A 389 -9.69 -3.55 4.05
CA GLU A 389 -8.42 -2.89 4.42
C GLU A 389 -7.74 -2.24 3.22
N GLU A 390 -7.87 -2.80 2.02
CA GLU A 390 -7.40 -2.15 0.79
C GLU A 390 -8.12 -0.80 0.53
N LEU A 391 -9.36 -0.64 0.99
CA LEU A 391 -10.13 0.60 0.80
C LEU A 391 -9.92 1.61 1.93
N THR A 392 -9.57 1.16 3.13
CA THR A 392 -9.47 2.01 4.33
C THR A 392 -8.03 2.29 4.75
N ALA A 393 -7.10 1.37 4.51
CA ALA A 393 -5.71 1.42 4.98
C ALA A 393 -4.66 1.56 3.87
N ALA A 394 -5.04 1.33 2.60
CA ALA A 394 -4.15 1.59 1.46
C ALA A 394 -4.20 3.05 1.00
N ARG A 395 -3.29 3.41 0.09
CA ARG A 395 -3.13 4.77 -0.40
C ARG A 395 -4.10 5.10 -1.51
N THR A 396 -4.68 6.29 -1.48
CA THR A 396 -5.60 6.78 -2.50
C THR A 396 -4.95 7.86 -3.36
N ARG A 397 -5.57 8.19 -4.49
CA ARG A 397 -5.36 9.51 -5.08
C ARG A 397 -5.91 10.55 -4.11
N HIS A 398 -5.08 11.51 -3.72
CA HIS A 398 -5.47 12.64 -2.89
C HIS A 398 -6.52 13.50 -3.61
N PRO A 399 -7.58 13.94 -2.91
CA PRO A 399 -8.52 14.91 -3.45
C PRO A 399 -7.82 16.26 -3.57
N GLN A 400 -8.19 17.02 -4.60
CA GLN A 400 -7.60 18.33 -4.86
C GLN A 400 -8.67 19.37 -5.08
N ILE A 401 -8.40 20.58 -4.60
CA ILE A 401 -9.13 21.81 -4.88
C ILE A 401 -8.24 22.62 -5.79
N VAL A 402 -8.64 22.75 -7.05
CA VAL A 402 -7.82 23.36 -8.10
C VAL A 402 -8.52 24.63 -8.58
N THR A 403 -7.94 25.79 -8.28
CA THR A 403 -8.37 27.08 -8.82
C THR A 403 -7.44 27.44 -9.98
N ILE A 404 -8.02 27.64 -11.17
CA ILE A 404 -7.29 28.05 -12.37
C ILE A 404 -7.83 29.39 -12.83
N LYS A 405 -6.92 30.35 -13.05
CA LYS A 405 -7.20 31.63 -13.67
C LYS A 405 -6.44 31.72 -14.99
N SER A 406 -7.19 31.90 -16.09
CA SER A 406 -6.65 31.94 -17.44
C SER A 406 -6.98 33.26 -18.12
N GLY A 407 -5.97 33.95 -18.63
CA GLY A 407 -6.11 35.10 -19.52
C GLY A 407 -6.15 34.64 -20.98
N VAL A 408 -7.09 35.18 -21.76
CA VAL A 408 -7.25 34.87 -23.19
C VAL A 408 -7.34 36.16 -24.01
N LYS A 409 -6.64 36.18 -25.14
CA LYS A 409 -6.68 37.23 -26.15
C LYS A 409 -6.60 36.60 -27.54
N ASP A 410 -7.46 37.00 -28.47
CA ASP A 410 -7.50 36.44 -29.84
C ASP A 410 -7.54 34.89 -29.89
N GLY A 411 -8.26 34.29 -28.92
CA GLY A 411 -8.37 32.82 -28.80
C GLY A 411 -7.10 32.11 -28.32
N ARG A 412 -6.08 32.84 -27.84
CA ARG A 412 -4.83 32.30 -27.29
C ARG A 412 -4.70 32.62 -25.81
N PHE A 413 -4.08 31.71 -25.06
CA PHE A 413 -3.74 31.96 -23.66
C PHE A 413 -2.61 32.99 -23.56
N THR A 414 -2.83 34.03 -22.76
CA THR A 414 -1.81 35.04 -22.42
C THR A 414 -1.15 34.75 -21.07
N ALA A 415 -1.89 34.17 -20.13
CA ALA A 415 -1.40 33.74 -18.83
C ALA A 415 -2.26 32.61 -18.26
N ILE A 416 -1.65 31.77 -17.41
CA ILE A 416 -2.34 30.80 -16.57
C ILE A 416 -1.73 30.87 -15.17
N GLU A 417 -2.57 31.10 -14.18
CA GLU A 417 -2.27 30.98 -12.76
C GLU A 417 -3.05 29.79 -12.18
N MET A 418 -2.40 28.94 -11.40
CA MET A 418 -3.02 27.75 -10.82
C MET A 418 -2.64 27.61 -9.36
N ARG A 419 -3.66 27.49 -8.50
CA ARG A 419 -3.52 27.13 -7.09
C ARG A 419 -4.13 25.75 -6.88
N VAL A 420 -3.34 24.84 -6.33
CA VAL A 420 -3.77 23.48 -5.96
C VAL A 420 -3.63 23.32 -4.46
N LEU A 421 -4.72 22.95 -3.79
CA LEU A 421 -4.69 22.44 -2.42
C LEU A 421 -5.02 20.95 -2.46
N GLU A 422 -4.11 20.13 -1.95
CA GLU A 422 -4.18 18.66 -1.94
C GLU A 422 -4.23 18.16 -0.49
N ASN A 423 -5.00 17.10 -0.23
CA ASN A 423 -5.13 16.45 1.08
C ASN A 423 -4.39 15.12 1.16
#